data_AF-A0A6M0CQ00-F1
#
_entry.id   AF-A0A6M0CQ00-F1
#
_cell.length_a   1.000
_cell.length_b   1.000
_cell.length_c   1.000
_cell.angle_alpha   90.00
_cell.angle_beta   90.00
_cell.angle_gamma   90.00
#
_symmetry.space_group_name_H-M   'P 1'
#
loop_
_entity.id
_entity.type
_entity.pdbx_description
1 polymer ?
#
loop_
_entity_poly.entity_id
_entity_poly.type
_entity_poly.pdbx_seq_one_letter_code
_entity_poly.pdbx_strand_id
1 'polypeptide(L)'
;KKLLSVNALFHVFSSERDGAPQEVGLLFESSGIGKLYGGADGASICFSLSPILSCDLGEYGRQDIFCISGELYFSDVVGRTLVSASLVHSLAEDVVIGVALSFDNGCCLSILNLGDEFFVYDEIPEEIVISEGVSLTSVS
;
A
#
# COMPACT_ATOMS: atom_id res chain seq x y z
N LYS A 1 4.78 14.30 -7.88
CA LYS A 1 4.69 15.03 -6.59
C LYS A 1 5.61 14.36 -5.58
N LYS A 2 6.27 15.09 -4.66
CA LYS A 2 7.24 14.49 -3.71
C LYS A 2 6.54 13.68 -2.61
N LEU A 3 6.96 12.45 -2.36
CA LEU A 3 6.46 11.65 -1.23
C LEU A 3 7.13 12.15 0.06
N LEU A 4 6.35 12.59 1.04
CA LEU A 4 6.86 13.18 2.28
C LEU A 4 6.94 12.16 3.42
N SER A 5 5.92 11.32 3.55
CA SER A 5 5.86 10.29 4.59
C SER A 5 4.90 9.17 4.20
N VAL A 6 5.17 8.00 4.76
CA VAL A 6 4.29 6.83 4.72
C VAL A 6 3.90 6.47 6.15
N ASN A 7 2.60 6.32 6.39
CA ASN A 7 2.06 5.79 7.63
C ASN A 7 1.19 4.59 7.30
N ALA A 8 1.14 3.60 8.18
CA ALA A 8 0.28 2.44 7.98
C ALA A 8 -0.42 2.03 9.27
N LEU A 9 -1.59 1.41 9.10
CA LEU A 9 -2.38 0.84 10.17
C LEU A 9 -1.96 -0.60 10.38
N PHE A 10 -1.62 -0.97 11.61
CA PHE A 10 -1.30 -2.35 11.96
C PHE A 10 -2.17 -2.82 13.11
N HIS A 11 -2.52 -4.10 13.08
CA HIS A 11 -3.04 -4.77 14.26
C HIS A 11 -1.95 -4.90 15.32
N VAL A 12 -2.33 -4.67 16.57
CA VAL A 12 -1.47 -4.80 17.74
C VAL A 12 -2.17 -5.66 18.77
N PHE A 13 -1.58 -6.82 19.06
CA PHE A 13 -2.09 -7.76 20.05
C PHE A 13 -1.02 -8.07 21.08
N SER A 14 -1.37 -8.05 22.36
CA SER A 14 -0.42 -8.32 23.46
C SER A 14 0.88 -7.50 23.40
N SER A 15 0.81 -6.27 22.88
CA SER A 15 1.95 -5.34 22.65
C SER A 15 2.87 -5.70 21.49
N GLU A 16 2.49 -6.66 20.65
CA GLU A 16 3.19 -7.02 19.43
C GLU A 16 2.44 -6.46 18.21
N ARG A 17 3.17 -5.79 17.33
CA ARG A 17 2.67 -5.29 16.04
C ARG A 17 2.72 -6.42 15.03
N ASP A 18 1.63 -6.61 14.29
CA ASP A 18 1.58 -7.57 13.21
C ASP A 18 2.54 -7.23 12.05
N GLY A 19 2.83 -8.22 11.21
CA GLY A 19 3.78 -8.10 10.11
C GLY A 19 3.25 -7.31 8.91
N ALA A 20 1.96 -7.46 8.61
CA ALA A 20 1.33 -6.86 7.44
C ALA A 20 0.47 -5.64 7.81
N PRO A 21 0.56 -4.52 7.06
CA PRO A 21 -0.31 -3.37 7.26
C PRO A 21 -1.72 -3.66 6.74
N GLN A 22 -2.73 -3.12 7.40
CA GLN A 22 -4.15 -3.21 6.99
C GLN A 22 -4.58 -2.01 6.12
N GLU A 23 -3.94 -0.85 6.31
CA GLU A 23 -4.09 0.32 5.47
C GLU A 23 -2.72 0.99 5.29
N VAL A 24 -2.46 1.57 4.11
CA VAL A 24 -1.22 2.30 3.83
C VAL A 24 -1.54 3.70 3.34
N GLY A 25 -1.02 4.70 4.05
CA GLY A 25 -1.24 6.13 3.82
C GLY A 25 0.00 6.78 3.26
N LEU A 26 -0.14 7.41 2.09
CA LEU A 26 0.89 8.13 1.37
C LEU A 26 0.61 9.63 1.44
N LEU A 27 1.54 10.40 2.03
CA LEU A 27 1.47 11.85 2.04
C LEU A 27 2.37 12.43 0.95
N PHE A 28 1.78 13.06 -0.05
CA PHE A 28 2.52 13.78 -1.08
C PHE A 28 2.53 15.29 -0.81
N GLU A 29 3.62 15.95 -1.20
CA GLU A 29 3.77 17.41 -1.10
C GLU A 29 2.62 18.14 -1.78
N SER A 30 2.13 19.18 -1.10
CA SER A 30 0.99 20.01 -1.55
C SER A 30 -0.27 19.20 -1.89
N SER A 31 -0.45 18.04 -1.26
CA SER A 31 -1.62 17.16 -1.40
C SER A 31 -2.09 16.70 -0.03
N GLY A 32 -3.37 16.31 0.06
CA GLY A 32 -3.86 15.58 1.22
C GLY A 32 -3.23 14.19 1.33
N ILE A 33 -3.41 13.55 2.48
CA ILE A 33 -3.07 12.14 2.66
C ILE A 33 -4.03 11.30 1.81
N GLY A 34 -3.50 10.44 0.96
CA GLY A 34 -4.27 9.38 0.31
C GLY A 34 -3.96 8.05 0.98
N LYS A 35 -4.99 7.24 1.24
CA LYS A 35 -4.82 5.90 1.81
C LYS A 35 -5.29 4.81 0.86
N LEU A 36 -4.59 3.69 0.92
CA LEU A 36 -4.92 2.42 0.29
C LEU A 36 -5.44 1.47 1.37
N TYR A 37 -6.51 0.73 1.07
CA TYR A 37 -7.14 -0.22 1.97
C TYR A 37 -7.83 -1.34 1.18
N GLY A 38 -8.03 -2.50 1.81
CA GLY A 38 -8.64 -3.66 1.15
C GLY A 38 -10.12 -3.43 0.85
N GLY A 39 -10.57 -3.90 -0.31
CA GLY A 39 -11.97 -3.92 -0.71
C GLY A 39 -12.79 -4.91 0.11
N ALA A 40 -14.11 -4.73 0.12
CA ALA A 40 -15.03 -5.64 0.82
C ALA A 40 -15.13 -7.03 0.19
N ASP A 41 -14.60 -7.18 -1.04
CA ASP A 41 -14.49 -8.45 -1.75
C ASP A 41 -13.26 -9.27 -1.32
N GLY A 42 -12.39 -8.72 -0.47
CA GLY A 42 -11.17 -9.39 0.01
C GLY A 42 -10.03 -9.44 -1.01
N ALA A 43 -10.20 -8.89 -2.21
CA ALA A 43 -9.18 -8.95 -3.26
C ALA A 43 -8.83 -7.57 -3.81
N SER A 44 -9.82 -6.69 -3.99
CA SER A 44 -9.58 -5.37 -4.54
C SER A 44 -8.75 -4.49 -3.60
N ILE A 45 -7.98 -3.57 -4.16
CA ILE A 45 -7.45 -2.42 -3.43
C ILE A 45 -8.34 -1.21 -3.69
N CYS A 46 -8.60 -0.44 -2.64
CA CYS A 46 -9.40 0.78 -2.67
C CYS A 46 -8.56 1.99 -2.27
N PHE A 47 -8.98 3.17 -2.73
CA PHE A 47 -8.34 4.44 -2.42
C PHE A 47 -9.31 5.41 -1.75
N SER A 48 -8.83 6.14 -0.74
CA SER A 48 -9.59 7.20 -0.08
C SER A 48 -8.72 8.38 0.33
N LEU A 49 -9.30 9.58 0.38
CA LEU A 49 -8.68 10.77 0.96
C LEU A 49 -9.01 10.94 2.46
N SER A 50 -9.82 10.03 3.01
CA SER A 50 -10.06 9.99 4.45
C SER A 50 -8.80 9.55 5.19
N PRO A 51 -8.52 10.12 6.37
CA PRO A 51 -7.37 9.71 7.17
C PRO A 51 -7.47 8.24 7.60
N ILE A 52 -6.30 7.64 7.87
CA ILE A 52 -6.22 6.38 8.61
C ILE A 52 -6.67 6.65 10.04
N LEU A 53 -7.46 5.74 10.61
CA LEU A 53 -7.99 5.86 11.97
C LEU A 53 -7.55 4.65 12.80
N SER A 54 -7.09 4.91 14.02
CA SER A 54 -6.88 3.88 15.03
C SER A 54 -8.21 3.35 15.54
N CYS A 55 -8.24 2.09 15.96
CA CYS A 55 -9.44 1.45 16.48
C CYS A 55 -9.09 0.59 17.70
N ASP A 56 -9.86 0.71 18.80
CA ASP A 56 -9.77 -0.22 19.92
C ASP A 56 -10.68 -1.42 19.65
N LEU A 57 -10.11 -2.62 19.59
CA LEU A 57 -10.82 -3.87 19.34
C LEU A 57 -11.12 -4.63 20.65
N GLY A 58 -10.90 -4.01 21.81
CA GLY A 58 -11.15 -4.59 23.12
C GLY A 58 -10.25 -5.80 23.39
N GLU A 59 -10.86 -6.95 23.68
CA GLU A 59 -10.09 -8.17 24.00
C GLU A 59 -9.27 -8.71 22.80
N TYR A 60 -9.60 -8.27 21.58
CA TYR A 60 -8.90 -8.66 20.36
C TYR A 60 -7.72 -7.74 20.01
N GLY A 61 -7.33 -6.84 20.93
CA GLY A 61 -6.22 -5.90 20.74
C GLY A 61 -6.69 -4.56 20.20
N ARG A 62 -5.88 -3.94 19.34
CA ARG A 62 -6.18 -2.62 18.75
C ARG A 62 -5.51 -2.46 17.38
N GLN A 63 -5.90 -1.43 16.65
CA GLN A 63 -5.27 -0.99 15.41
C GLN A 63 -4.59 0.35 15.66
N ASP A 64 -3.27 0.40 15.54
CA ASP A 64 -2.45 1.59 15.77
C ASP A 64 -1.78 2.04 14.47
N ILE A 65 -1.54 3.35 14.37
CA ILE A 65 -0.90 3.97 13.21
C ILE A 65 0.60 4.11 13.48
N PHE A 66 1.42 3.60 12.57
CA PHE A 66 2.87 3.67 12.63
C PHE A 66 3.44 4.43 11.43
N CYS A 67 4.44 5.28 11.67
CA CYS A 67 5.24 5.84 10.59
C CYS A 67 6.22 4.77 10.10
N ILE A 68 6.05 4.33 8.86
CA ILE A 68 6.88 3.29 8.22
C ILE A 68 7.79 3.85 7.12
N SER A 69 7.96 5.17 7.11
CA SER A 69 8.76 5.88 6.09
C SER A 69 10.21 5.41 6.00
N GLY A 70 10.76 4.86 7.09
CA GLY A 70 12.12 4.32 7.16
C GLY A 70 12.20 2.80 7.08
N GLU A 71 11.08 2.11 6.88
CA GLU A 71 11.08 0.66 6.69
C GLU A 71 11.51 0.29 5.27
N LEU A 72 11.82 -0.99 5.06
CA LEU A 72 12.21 -1.56 3.76
C LEU A 72 11.16 -1.19 2.69
N TYR A 73 11.61 -1.01 1.45
CA TYR A 73 10.83 -0.54 0.29
C TYR A 73 10.43 0.94 0.31
N PHE A 74 10.15 1.53 1.47
CA PHE A 74 9.75 2.93 1.58
C PHE A 74 10.93 3.89 1.70
N SER A 75 12.02 3.46 2.36
CA SER A 75 13.18 4.32 2.65
C SER A 75 13.80 4.97 1.41
N ASP A 76 13.76 4.27 0.26
CA ASP A 76 14.39 4.74 -0.98
C ASP A 76 13.49 5.66 -1.82
N VAL A 77 12.17 5.64 -1.57
CA VAL A 77 11.17 6.44 -2.31
C VAL A 77 10.67 7.64 -1.51
N VAL A 78 10.79 7.61 -0.18
CA VAL A 78 10.48 8.79 0.65
C VAL A 78 11.45 9.92 0.32
N GLY A 79 10.90 11.11 0.12
CA GLY A 79 11.64 12.28 -0.33
C GLY A 79 11.85 12.33 -1.86
N ARG A 80 11.32 11.39 -2.63
CA ARG A 80 11.43 11.35 -4.10
C ARG A 80 10.15 11.84 -4.78
N THR A 81 10.29 12.31 -6.02
CA THR A 81 9.15 12.77 -6.81
C THR A 81 8.51 11.61 -7.53
N LEU A 82 7.20 11.39 -7.30
CA LEU A 82 6.41 10.48 -8.11
C LEU A 82 6.39 10.96 -9.58
N VAL A 83 6.81 10.08 -10.48
CA VAL A 83 6.88 10.26 -11.94
C VAL A 83 5.64 9.67 -12.60
N SER A 84 5.27 8.45 -12.23
CA SER A 84 4.10 7.75 -12.79
C SER A 84 3.45 6.87 -11.74
N ALA A 85 2.15 6.63 -11.93
CA ALA A 85 1.37 5.68 -11.18
C ALA A 85 0.56 4.81 -12.14
N SER A 86 0.40 3.55 -11.80
CA SER A 86 -0.41 2.57 -12.54
C SER A 86 -1.23 1.75 -11.57
N LEU A 87 -2.43 1.34 -11.99
CA LEU A 87 -3.21 0.32 -11.33
C LEU A 87 -2.68 -1.05 -11.72
N VAL A 88 -2.59 -1.96 -10.75
CA VAL A 88 -2.22 -3.36 -10.95
C VAL A 88 -3.50 -4.18 -10.99
N HIS A 89 -3.80 -4.73 -12.15
CA HIS A 89 -4.95 -5.60 -12.37
C HIS A 89 -4.53 -7.07 -12.28
N SER A 90 -5.32 -7.86 -11.55
CA SER A 90 -5.30 -9.32 -11.64
C SER A 90 -6.28 -9.75 -12.72
N LEU A 91 -5.82 -10.55 -13.67
CA LEU A 91 -6.69 -11.23 -14.65
C LEU A 91 -7.31 -12.50 -14.08
N ALA A 92 -6.72 -13.07 -13.03
CA ALA A 92 -7.27 -14.24 -12.34
C ALA A 92 -8.54 -13.87 -11.55
N GLU A 93 -8.49 -12.74 -10.82
CA GLU A 93 -9.60 -12.24 -9.99
C GLU A 93 -10.48 -11.21 -10.72
N ASP A 94 -10.04 -10.70 -11.89
CA ASP A 94 -10.70 -9.64 -12.68
C ASP A 94 -10.96 -8.34 -11.88
N VAL A 95 -10.01 -7.98 -11.00
CA VAL A 95 -10.07 -6.78 -10.15
C VAL A 95 -8.74 -6.02 -10.09
N VAL A 96 -8.77 -4.78 -9.59
CA VAL A 96 -7.56 -4.01 -9.28
C VAL A 96 -7.06 -4.47 -7.92
N ILE A 97 -5.94 -5.19 -7.91
CA ILE A 97 -5.32 -5.72 -6.68
C ILE A 97 -4.27 -4.78 -6.10
N GLY A 98 -3.82 -3.76 -6.83
CA GLY A 98 -2.73 -2.94 -6.33
C GLY A 98 -2.46 -1.66 -7.09
N VAL A 99 -1.41 -0.97 -6.65
CA VAL A 99 -0.84 0.19 -7.34
C VAL A 99 0.66 -0.01 -7.53
N ALA A 100 1.17 0.44 -8.67
CA ALA A 100 2.58 0.51 -8.98
C ALA A 100 2.98 1.97 -9.18
N LEU A 101 3.97 2.43 -8.43
CA LEU A 101 4.43 3.81 -8.39
C LEU A 101 5.90 3.86 -8.81
N SER A 102 6.25 4.82 -9.67
CA SER A 102 7.64 5.03 -10.10
C SER A 102 8.11 6.42 -9.71
N PHE A 103 9.35 6.52 -9.25
CA PHE A 103 9.93 7.75 -8.72
C PHE A 103 11.11 8.25 -9.55
N ASP A 104 11.46 9.53 -9.36
CA ASP A 104 12.48 10.25 -10.13
C ASP A 104 13.91 9.73 -9.96
N ASN A 105 14.17 8.94 -8.92
CA ASN A 105 15.42 8.23 -8.71
C ASN A 105 15.48 6.84 -9.37
N GLY A 106 14.44 6.46 -10.13
CA GLY A 106 14.34 5.15 -10.78
C GLY A 106 13.84 4.03 -9.86
N CYS A 107 13.57 4.31 -8.59
CA CYS A 107 12.95 3.34 -7.69
C CYS A 107 11.47 3.18 -8.02
N CYS A 108 10.98 1.96 -7.80
CA CYS A 108 9.59 1.59 -7.93
C CYS A 108 9.04 1.13 -6.57
N LEU A 109 7.73 1.26 -6.40
CA LEU A 109 7.00 0.79 -5.24
C LEU A 109 5.68 0.22 -5.72
N SER A 110 5.45 -1.06 -5.46
CA SER A 110 4.21 -1.76 -5.71
C SER A 110 3.56 -2.13 -4.38
N ILE A 111 2.30 -1.76 -4.19
CA ILE A 111 1.51 -2.13 -3.01
C ILE A 111 0.33 -2.96 -3.53
N LEU A 112 0.30 -4.22 -3.15
CA LEU A 112 -0.66 -5.22 -3.63
C LEU A 112 -1.48 -5.77 -2.46
N ASN A 113 -2.76 -5.98 -2.70
CA ASN A 113 -3.62 -6.82 -1.89
C ASN A 113 -3.62 -8.24 -2.50
N LEU A 114 -3.09 -9.22 -1.78
CA LEU A 114 -3.02 -10.62 -2.23
C LEU A 114 -3.86 -11.50 -1.30
N GLY A 115 -5.15 -11.19 -1.23
CA GLY A 115 -6.10 -11.82 -0.31
C GLY A 115 -6.19 -11.09 1.02
N ASP A 116 -5.75 -11.73 2.10
CA ASP A 116 -5.96 -11.21 3.45
C ASP A 116 -4.92 -10.16 3.89
N GLU A 117 -3.83 -10.01 3.14
CA GLU A 117 -2.67 -9.19 3.53
C GLU A 117 -2.20 -8.26 2.41
N PHE A 118 -1.65 -7.12 2.83
CA PHE A 118 -0.96 -6.19 1.95
C PHE A 118 0.52 -6.52 1.85
N PHE A 119 0.98 -6.60 0.60
CA PHE A 119 2.37 -6.82 0.27
C PHE A 119 2.96 -5.59 -0.43
N VAL A 120 4.22 -5.32 -0.10
CA VAL A 120 4.98 -4.19 -0.63
C VAL A 120 6.22 -4.72 -1.32
N TYR A 121 6.45 -4.28 -2.56
CA TYR A 121 7.59 -4.70 -3.37
C TYR A 121 8.20 -3.51 -4.10
N ASP A 122 9.50 -3.57 -4.38
CA ASP A 122 10.16 -2.70 -5.35
C ASP A 122 9.84 -3.14 -6.79
N GLU A 123 9.80 -4.44 -7.03
CA GLU A 123 9.36 -5.08 -8.27
C GLU A 123 8.40 -6.24 -7.96
N ILE A 124 7.31 -6.35 -8.72
CA ILE A 124 6.31 -7.41 -8.51
C ILE A 124 6.97 -8.77 -8.83
N PRO A 125 7.04 -9.72 -7.89
CA PRO A 125 7.66 -11.02 -8.11
C PRO A 125 7.07 -11.77 -9.30
N GLU A 126 7.92 -12.48 -10.06
CA GLU A 126 7.51 -13.24 -11.24
C GLU A 126 6.40 -14.26 -10.93
N GLU A 127 6.46 -14.89 -9.74
CA GLU A 127 5.45 -15.83 -9.28
C GLU A 127 4.05 -15.21 -9.23
N ILE A 128 3.94 -13.96 -8.75
CA ILE A 128 2.69 -13.19 -8.70
C ILE A 128 2.26 -12.78 -10.10
N VAL A 129 3.21 -12.35 -10.94
CA VAL A 129 2.90 -12.00 -12.34
C VAL A 129 2.27 -13.17 -13.08
N ILE A 130 2.79 -14.38 -12.87
CA ILE A 130 2.29 -15.61 -13.49
C ILE A 130 0.95 -16.04 -12.88
N SER A 131 0.82 -16.03 -11.55
CA SER A 131 -0.39 -16.52 -10.88
C SER A 131 -1.60 -15.61 -11.11
N GLU A 132 -1.41 -14.30 -10.99
CA GLU A 132 -2.47 -13.31 -11.12
C GLU A 132 -2.72 -12.88 -12.57
N GLY A 133 -1.78 -13.15 -13.47
CA GLY A 133 -1.79 -12.60 -14.82
C GLY A 133 -1.74 -11.06 -14.77
N VAL A 134 -0.70 -10.49 -14.17
CA VAL A 134 -0.67 -9.05 -13.88
C VAL A 134 -0.72 -8.19 -15.15
N SER A 135 -1.60 -7.19 -15.14
CA SER A 135 -1.65 -6.12 -16.14
C SER A 135 -1.58 -4.74 -15.48
N LEU A 136 -0.94 -3.77 -16.15
CA LEU A 136 -0.78 -2.41 -15.64
C LEU A 136 -1.56 -1.39 -16.45
N THR A 137 -2.38 -0.59 -15.77
CA THR A 137 -3.12 0.53 -16.38
C THR A 137 -2.62 1.84 -15.82
N SER A 138 -1.95 2.67 -16.63
CA SER A 138 -1.47 3.98 -16.17
C SER A 138 -2.59 4.92 -15.77
N VAL A 139 -2.38 5.68 -14.70
CA VAL A 139 -3.29 6.74 -14.23
C VAL A 139 -2.63 8.11 -14.38
N SER A 140 -3.41 9.07 -14.86
CA SER A 140 -2.99 10.44 -15.18
C SER A 140 -3.48 11.46 -14.15
#